data_AF-A0A1V6F9H0-F1
#
_entry.id   AF-A0A1V6F9H0-F1
#
_cell.length_a   1.000
_cell.length_b   1.000
_cell.length_c   1.000
_cell.angle_alpha   90.00
_cell.angle_beta   90.00
_cell.angle_gamma   90.00
#
_symmetry.space_group_name_H-M   'P 1'
#
loop_
_entity.id
_entity.type
_entity.pdbx_description
1 polymer ?
#
loop_
_entity_poly.entity_id
_entity_poly.type
_entity_poly.pdbx_seq_one_letter_code
_entity_poly.pdbx_strand_id
1 'polypeptide(L)'
;MRFAKLCPTLEGKISALIIDDTAKEKTGRRVENSSWFVDHCRKVYYMGYQAIVAAWHNGVVSIPLDFELKIGKVRVKHANISHYGNKL
;
A
#
# COMPACT_ATOMS: atom_id res chain seq x y z
N MET A 1 -10.85 18.14 -7.88
CA MET A 1 -10.88 16.92 -8.72
C MET A 1 -9.86 17.12 -9.84
N ARG A 2 -8.82 16.27 -9.94
CA ARG A 2 -7.85 16.34 -11.06
C ARG A 2 -8.27 15.32 -12.09
N PHE A 3 -8.53 15.75 -13.32
CA PHE A 3 -8.82 14.85 -14.43
C PHE A 3 -7.52 14.51 -15.13
N ALA A 4 -7.17 13.23 -15.20
CA ALA A 4 -6.08 12.75 -16.04
C ALA A 4 -6.66 12.41 -17.43
N LYS A 5 -6.15 13.06 -18.48
CA LYS A 5 -6.43 12.61 -19.85
C LYS A 5 -5.54 11.39 -20.10
N LEU A 6 -6.16 10.22 -20.13
CA LEU A 6 -5.45 8.97 -20.40
C LEU A 6 -4.98 8.96 -21.86
N CYS A 7 -3.75 8.49 -22.09
CA CYS A 7 -3.26 8.24 -23.44
C CYS A 7 -4.13 7.14 -24.09
N PRO A 8 -4.53 7.32 -25.36
CA PRO A 8 -5.34 6.34 -26.06
C PRO A 8 -4.62 5.00 -26.20
N THR A 9 -5.40 3.92 -26.23
CA THR A 9 -4.91 2.58 -26.55
C THR A 9 -4.54 2.52 -28.03
N LEU A 10 -3.39 1.92 -28.35
CA LEU A 10 -3.03 1.67 -29.75
C LEU A 10 -3.97 0.64 -30.37
N GLU A 11 -4.19 0.73 -31.67
CA GLU A 11 -5.03 -0.22 -32.41
C GLU A 11 -4.50 -1.66 -32.27
N GLY A 12 -5.41 -2.61 -32.05
CA GLY A 12 -5.06 -4.02 -31.79
C GLY A 12 -4.41 -4.28 -30.42
N LYS A 13 -4.34 -3.28 -29.53
CA LYS A 13 -3.88 -3.45 -28.15
C LYS A 13 -5.04 -3.34 -27.16
N ILE A 14 -4.82 -3.89 -25.97
CA ILE A 14 -5.77 -3.85 -24.86
C ILE A 14 -5.30 -2.80 -23.87
N SER A 15 -6.23 -1.98 -23.40
CA SER A 15 -6.00 -1.16 -22.22
C SER A 15 -6.64 -1.77 -20.99
N ALA A 16 -6.08 -1.43 -19.83
CA ALA A 16 -6.57 -1.91 -18.56
C ALA A 16 -6.40 -0.86 -17.48
N LEU A 17 -7.39 -0.75 -16.60
CA LEU A 17 -7.20 -0.17 -15.28
C LEU A 17 -6.69 -1.28 -14.37
N ILE A 18 -5.49 -1.09 -13.83
CA ILE A 18 -4.88 -1.99 -12.85
C ILE A 18 -5.16 -1.41 -11.47
N ILE A 19 -5.78 -2.20 -10.61
CA ILE A 19 -5.94 -1.92 -9.18
C ILE A 19 -5.31 -3.08 -8.44
N ASP A 20 -4.30 -2.79 -7.63
CA ASP A 20 -3.50 -3.80 -6.95
C ASP A 20 -3.26 -3.38 -5.49
N ASP A 21 -3.37 -4.32 -4.56
CA ASP A 21 -3.18 -4.12 -3.12
C ASP A 21 -2.04 -4.98 -2.54
N THR A 22 -0.97 -5.16 -3.36
CA THR A 22 0.16 -6.05 -3.07
C THR A 22 0.62 -5.97 -1.61
N ALA A 23 0.62 -7.14 -0.97
CA ALA A 23 1.22 -7.35 0.35
C ALA A 23 2.75 -7.23 0.29
N LYS A 24 3.33 -6.43 1.19
CA LYS A 24 4.78 -6.31 1.36
C LYS A 24 5.16 -6.69 2.78
N GLU A 25 5.59 -7.94 2.93
CA GLU A 25 6.02 -8.49 4.21
C GLU A 25 7.36 -7.90 4.67
N LYS A 26 7.49 -7.69 5.98
CA LYS A 26 8.72 -7.22 6.62
C LYS A 26 9.80 -8.29 6.52
N THR A 27 10.91 -7.97 5.84
CA THR A 27 12.07 -8.86 5.71
C THR A 27 13.24 -8.48 6.64
N GLY A 28 13.37 -7.20 7.01
CA GLY A 28 14.49 -6.69 7.82
C GLY A 28 14.26 -6.70 9.34
N ARG A 29 15.29 -6.35 10.12
CA ARG A 29 15.21 -6.24 11.60
C ARG A 29 14.29 -5.09 12.03
N ARG A 30 14.45 -3.90 11.44
CA ARG A 30 13.66 -2.69 11.75
C ARG A 30 12.96 -2.20 10.48
N VAL A 31 11.67 -1.89 10.60
CA VAL A 31 10.84 -1.26 9.56
C VAL A 31 9.91 -0.28 10.26
N GLU A 32 10.03 0.99 9.93
CA GLU A 32 9.16 2.03 10.46
C GLU A 32 7.75 1.89 9.87
N ASN A 33 6.76 2.34 10.64
CA ASN A 33 5.37 2.40 10.19
C ASN A 33 4.84 1.09 9.59
N SER A 34 5.27 -0.06 10.11
CA SER A 34 4.69 -1.36 9.75
C SER A 34 3.45 -1.66 10.60
N SER A 35 2.57 -2.51 10.10
CA SER A 35 1.37 -2.96 10.79
C SER A 35 1.06 -4.42 10.48
N TRP A 36 0.20 -5.02 11.32
CA TRP A 36 -0.35 -6.35 11.05
C TRP A 36 -1.50 -6.24 10.05
N PHE A 37 -1.46 -7.09 9.03
CA PHE A 37 -2.48 -7.22 7.99
C PHE A 37 -2.95 -8.67 7.90
N VAL A 38 -4.14 -8.86 7.33
CA VAL A 38 -4.71 -10.18 7.01
C VAL A 38 -4.62 -10.39 5.52
N ASP A 39 -3.97 -11.46 5.10
CA ASP A 39 -4.14 -12.01 3.76
C ASP A 39 -5.39 -12.91 3.78
N HIS A 40 -6.48 -12.41 3.23
CA HIS A 40 -7.76 -13.12 3.20
C HIS A 40 -7.76 -14.33 2.26
N CYS A 41 -6.93 -14.31 1.22
CA CYS A 41 -6.81 -15.42 0.27
C CYS A 41 -6.12 -16.61 0.93
N ARG A 42 -5.05 -16.35 1.68
CA ARG A 42 -4.25 -17.38 2.36
C ARG A 42 -4.71 -17.67 3.78
N LYS A 43 -5.60 -16.84 4.35
CA LYS A 43 -6.05 -16.89 5.75
C LYS A 43 -4.89 -16.81 6.75
N VAL A 44 -3.89 -15.98 6.45
CA VAL A 44 -2.72 -15.75 7.32
C VAL A 44 -2.56 -14.28 7.67
N TYR A 45 -1.90 -14.02 8.79
CA TYR A 45 -1.49 -12.67 9.18
C TYR A 45 -0.06 -12.41 8.75
N TYR A 46 0.23 -11.21 8.26
CA TYR A 46 1.60 -10.77 7.97
C TYR A 46 1.88 -9.39 8.56
N MET A 47 3.13 -9.15 8.93
CA MET A 47 3.62 -7.86 9.39
C MET A 47 4.28 -7.14 8.21
N GLY A 48 3.86 -5.92 7.90
CA GLY A 48 4.37 -5.21 6.74
C GLY A 48 3.57 -3.96 6.40
N TYR A 49 3.31 -3.77 5.10
CA TYR A 49 2.44 -2.74 4.54
C TYR A 49 1.69 -3.30 3.33
N GLN A 50 0.58 -2.65 2.95
CA GLN A 50 -0.11 -2.89 1.68
C GLN A 50 0.24 -1.75 0.72
N ALA A 51 0.79 -2.07 -0.45
CA ALA A 51 0.99 -1.09 -1.51
C ALA A 51 -0.27 -1.06 -2.37
N ILE A 52 -1.10 -0.03 -2.18
CA ILE A 52 -2.31 0.19 -2.97
C ILE A 52 -1.91 1.01 -4.19
N VAL A 53 -2.13 0.49 -5.39
CA VAL A 53 -1.77 1.15 -6.64
C VAL A 53 -2.96 1.14 -7.59
N ALA A 54 -3.22 2.30 -8.20
CA ALA A 54 -4.05 2.42 -9.38
C ALA A 54 -3.16 2.82 -10.56
N ALA A 55 -3.22 2.08 -11.67
CA ALA A 55 -2.42 2.37 -12.86
C ALA A 55 -3.24 2.18 -14.15
N TRP A 56 -2.97 3.03 -15.13
CA TRP A 56 -3.50 2.90 -16.49
C TRP A 56 -2.51 2.19 -17.39
N HIS A 57 -2.89 1.05 -17.93
CA HIS A 57 -2.16 0.37 -18.98
C HIS A 57 -2.75 0.73 -20.35
N ASN A 58 -1.93 1.24 -21.27
CA ASN A 58 -2.38 1.65 -22.60
C ASN A 58 -2.09 0.60 -23.70
N GLY A 59 -1.73 -0.62 -23.32
CA GLY A 59 -1.32 -1.68 -24.25
C GLY A 59 0.19 -1.74 -24.52
N VAL A 60 0.97 -0.81 -23.96
CA VAL A 60 2.44 -0.78 -24.06
C VAL A 60 3.08 -0.52 -22.70
N VAL A 61 2.65 0.53 -22.01
CA VAL A 61 3.19 0.94 -20.72
C VAL A 61 2.08 1.09 -19.69
N SER A 62 2.46 0.94 -18.42
CA SER A 62 1.59 1.20 -17.28
C SER A 62 1.99 2.50 -16.60
N ILE A 63 1.06 3.43 -16.52
CA ILE A 63 1.25 4.77 -15.95
C ILE A 63 0.56 4.79 -14.59
N PRO A 64 1.29 5.02 -13.47
CA PRO A 64 0.66 5.13 -12.16
C PRO A 64 -0.26 6.35 -12.15
N LEU A 65 -1.51 6.14 -11.76
CA LEU A 65 -2.52 7.18 -11.59
C LEU A 65 -2.51 7.70 -10.16
N ASP A 66 -2.46 6.77 -9.19
CA ASP A 66 -2.39 7.06 -7.77
C ASP A 66 -1.78 5.88 -7.02
N PHE A 67 -1.21 6.15 -5.84
CA PHE A 67 -0.72 5.11 -4.95
C PHE A 67 -0.80 5.54 -3.49
N GLU A 68 -0.99 4.55 -2.62
CA GLU A 68 -0.92 4.71 -1.17
C GLU A 68 -0.12 3.56 -0.57
N LEU A 69 0.81 3.89 0.33
CA LEU A 69 1.36 2.91 1.27
C LEU A 69 0.43 2.85 2.47
N LYS A 70 -0.50 1.89 2.43
CA LYS A 70 -1.42 1.69 3.52
C LYS A 70 -0.67 1.07 4.68
N ILE A 71 -0.55 1.88 5.71
CA ILE A 71 -0.08 1.50 7.04
C ILE A 71 -1.35 1.28 7.86
N GLY A 72 -1.47 0.12 8.51
CA GLY A 72 -2.63 -0.18 9.32
C GLY A 72 -2.86 0.93 10.35
N LYS A 73 -4.12 1.18 10.73
CA LYS A 73 -4.40 2.07 11.86
C LYS A 73 -3.55 1.59 13.02
N VAL A 74 -2.60 2.42 13.41
CA VAL A 74 -1.78 2.20 14.58
C VAL A 74 -2.75 1.80 15.68
N ARG A 75 -2.79 0.53 16.09
CA ARG A 75 -3.09 0.28 17.48
C ARG A 75 -1.96 1.03 18.14
N VAL A 76 -2.23 2.25 18.59
CA VAL A 76 -1.40 2.93 19.56
C VAL A 76 -1.50 1.97 20.73
N LYS A 77 -0.64 0.96 20.74
CA LYS A 77 -0.42 0.18 21.93
C LYS A 77 -0.07 1.28 22.91
N HIS A 78 -0.78 1.30 24.02
CA HIS A 78 -0.52 2.15 25.16
C HIS A 78 0.94 2.05 25.68
N ALA A 79 1.83 1.32 25.00
CA ALA A 79 3.27 1.27 25.16
C ALA A 79 3.99 2.62 24.95
N ASN A 80 3.35 3.65 24.35
CA ASN A 80 3.89 5.02 24.38
C ASN A 80 3.42 5.83 25.61
N ILE A 81 2.59 5.25 26.48
CA ILE A 81 2.28 5.78 27.83
C ILE A 81 3.06 4.95 28.85
N SER A 82 4.38 5.04 28.81
CA SER A 82 5.26 4.79 29.96
C SER A 82 6.70 4.99 29.51
N HIS A 83 7.32 6.10 29.89
CA HIS A 83 8.74 6.18 30.31
C HIS A 83 9.22 7.61 30.58
N TYR A 84 8.43 8.64 30.25
CA TYR A 84 8.55 9.96 30.89
C TYR A 84 7.59 10.04 32.09
N GLY A 85 7.73 9.08 33.02
CA GLY A 85 7.27 9.32 34.38
C GLY A 85 8.18 10.37 34.99
N ASN A 86 7.59 11.48 35.45
CA ASN A 86 8.14 12.49 36.34
C ASN A 86 9.57 12.17 36.85
N LYS A 87 10.58 12.77 36.21
CA LYS A 87 11.81 13.09 36.93
C LYS A 87 11.61 14.48 37.50
N LEU A 88 11.50 14.49 38.84
CA LEU A 88 11.67 15.57 39.82
C LEU A 88 11.95 16.97 39.25
#